data_AF-A0A817UVZ7-F1
#
_entry.id   AF-A0A817UVZ7-F1
#
_cell.length_a   1.000
_cell.length_b   1.000
_cell.length_c   1.000
_cell.angle_alpha   90.00
_cell.angle_beta   90.00
_cell.angle_gamma   90.00
#
_symmetry.space_group_name_H-M   'P 1'
#
loop_
_entity.id
_entity.type
_entity.pdbx_description
1 polymer ?
#
loop_
_entity_poly.entity_id
_entity_poly.type
_entity_poly.pdbx_seq_one_letter_code
_entity_poly.pdbx_strand_id
1 'polypeptide(L)'
;MKMLRIGYCNSSRHFLYVLLTTIMTYKMTSKCSETFLLNYFILSTLTEKLINFKEKLNFIFVYCAPWQISWGSAFHAIAQPFCIPHSAILVVQCLISALLNSPLMPLLGSAAFISSYPRPIKFWEKNYNTKRIDNTNVQLQAQINEFHCGLDDNNLNAIFYEHLTRVLQTSLCGEIQLGRLGKVNTGDFFILTSDSLNCMIHLIEIGNGFITFQLRGLEFKGTYCQQREVEAITEDIDKNRGLCCCEAGRFPHMLSLNAAFTQRWLAWEVICLKFVVDGYSIKENKFNETVVGYDLRKRLISLMIKAVIFYAIRSDQLVNWLENEQIRQAMMQFVDPDQVDVDPSFTTLFDDDFKVGAGGVTKKTFTFVYGSWINLCNNKRQIPLSSLQEDDLITFCFILSLLARRTLFSSLPSHHTVLLEIYHENFVHGFYSLFKGDFRLAHKDEWAFADMSLLKNVVAQGVRMSLKLNQDSFLEMSEYLDNEKLYDDI
;
A
#
# COMPACT_ATOMS: atom_id res chain seq x y z
N MET A 1 -28.55 -17.45 22.88
CA MET A 1 -27.20 -17.09 22.37
C MET A 1 -27.00 -15.60 22.11
N LYS A 2 -27.78 -14.91 21.25
CA LYS A 2 -27.58 -13.46 21.00
C LYS A 2 -27.61 -12.58 22.26
N MET A 3 -28.57 -12.78 23.16
CA MET A 3 -28.65 -12.02 24.42
C MET A 3 -27.47 -12.31 25.37
N LEU A 4 -26.96 -13.55 25.39
CA LEU A 4 -25.74 -13.89 26.15
C LEU A 4 -24.52 -13.16 25.58
N ARG A 5 -24.35 -13.14 24.26
CA ARG A 5 -23.27 -12.39 23.62
C ARG A 5 -23.33 -10.90 23.95
N ILE A 6 -24.53 -10.32 23.95
CA ILE A 6 -24.75 -8.90 24.28
C ILE A 6 -24.36 -8.61 25.73
N GLY A 7 -24.82 -9.42 26.69
CA GLY A 7 -24.58 -9.16 28.12
C GLY A 7 -23.15 -9.44 28.60
N TYR A 8 -22.40 -10.33 27.94
CA TYR A 8 -21.11 -10.82 28.45
C TYR A 8 -19.89 -10.40 27.62
N CYS A 9 -20.02 -9.95 26.37
CA CYS A 9 -18.86 -9.65 25.53
C CYS A 9 -18.16 -8.31 25.81
N ASN A 10 -18.79 -7.37 26.52
CA ASN A 10 -18.20 -6.04 26.73
C ASN A 10 -17.49 -5.92 28.10
N SER A 11 -16.22 -6.32 28.15
CA SER A 11 -15.40 -6.29 29.37
C SER A 11 -15.33 -4.91 30.03
N SER A 12 -15.38 -3.83 29.25
CA SER A 12 -15.27 -2.47 29.79
C SER A 12 -16.46 -2.06 30.66
N ARG A 13 -17.63 -2.69 30.48
CA ARG A 13 -18.89 -2.35 31.17
C ARG A 13 -19.27 -3.37 32.24
N HIS A 14 -18.50 -4.45 32.41
CA HIS A 14 -18.78 -5.49 33.41
C HIS A 14 -18.87 -4.93 34.84
N PHE A 15 -18.01 -3.97 35.19
CA PHE A 15 -18.06 -3.33 36.52
C PHE A 15 -19.43 -2.70 36.79
N LEU A 16 -20.04 -2.10 35.76
CA LEU A 16 -21.33 -1.42 35.87
C LEU A 16 -22.46 -2.44 36.03
N TYR A 17 -22.38 -3.58 35.34
CA TYR A 17 -23.33 -4.69 35.53
C TYR A 17 -23.23 -5.27 36.95
N VAL A 18 -22.02 -5.52 37.46
CA VAL A 18 -21.81 -6.01 38.83
C VAL A 18 -22.31 -5.01 39.87
N LEU A 19 -22.06 -3.72 39.68
CA LEU A 19 -22.56 -2.68 40.59
C LEU A 19 -24.09 -2.62 40.61
N LEU A 20 -24.73 -2.57 39.44
CA LEU A 20 -26.19 -2.50 39.37
C LEU A 20 -26.84 -3.77 39.95
N THR A 21 -26.23 -4.94 39.73
CA THR A 21 -26.75 -6.22 40.23
C THR A 21 -26.65 -6.31 41.74
N THR A 22 -25.49 -5.95 42.30
CA THR A 22 -25.29 -5.90 43.76
C THR A 22 -26.28 -4.98 44.44
N ILE A 23 -26.50 -3.77 43.90
CA ILE A 23 -27.51 -2.82 44.41
C ILE A 23 -28.92 -3.42 44.38
N MET A 24 -29.30 -4.06 43.27
CA MET A 24 -30.62 -4.69 43.12
C MET A 24 -30.79 -5.84 44.11
N THR A 25 -29.78 -6.71 44.25
CA THR A 25 -29.82 -7.81 45.22
C THR A 25 -29.82 -7.35 46.68
N TYR A 26 -29.17 -6.22 46.99
CA TYR A 26 -29.15 -5.65 48.34
C TYR A 26 -30.51 -5.01 48.71
N LYS A 27 -31.14 -4.29 47.76
CA LYS A 27 -32.43 -3.61 47.98
C LYS A 27 -33.67 -4.52 47.89
N MET A 28 -33.63 -5.61 47.12
CA MET A 28 -34.78 -6.51 46.89
C MET A 28 -34.89 -7.67 47.90
N THR A 29 -34.34 -7.51 49.10
CA THR A 29 -34.13 -8.58 50.10
C THR A 29 -35.37 -9.16 50.79
N SER A 30 -36.61 -8.86 50.39
CA SER A 30 -37.77 -9.39 51.13
C SER A 30 -38.88 -10.12 50.36
N LYS A 31 -39.01 -10.01 49.02
CA LYS A 31 -40.11 -10.71 48.31
C LYS A 31 -39.82 -11.29 46.91
N CYS A 32 -38.74 -10.89 46.24
CA CYS A 32 -38.43 -11.34 44.86
C CYS A 32 -36.93 -11.60 44.66
N SER A 33 -36.25 -12.31 45.56
CA SER A 33 -34.83 -12.61 45.40
C SER A 33 -34.61 -13.81 44.47
N GLU A 34 -34.66 -13.56 43.17
CA GLU A 34 -34.08 -14.48 42.17
C GLU A 34 -32.56 -14.62 42.38
N THR A 35 -31.96 -15.67 41.81
CA THR A 35 -30.52 -15.91 41.91
C THR A 35 -29.70 -14.75 41.32
N PHE A 36 -28.54 -14.47 41.92
CA PHE A 36 -27.61 -13.42 41.46
C PHE A 36 -27.29 -13.54 39.95
N LEU A 37 -27.11 -14.77 39.46
CA LEU A 37 -26.81 -15.05 38.06
C LEU A 37 -27.94 -14.63 37.11
N LEU A 38 -29.19 -14.86 37.49
CA LEU A 38 -30.34 -14.44 36.67
C LEU A 38 -30.47 -12.91 36.65
N ASN A 39 -30.34 -12.28 37.82
CA ASN A 39 -30.36 -10.82 37.93
C ASN A 39 -29.23 -10.19 37.13
N TYR A 40 -28.04 -10.81 37.13
CA TYR A 40 -26.91 -10.39 36.32
C TYR A 40 -27.18 -10.48 34.82
N PHE A 41 -27.75 -11.57 34.36
CA PHE A 41 -28.09 -11.73 32.95
C PHE A 41 -29.15 -10.72 32.48
N ILE A 42 -30.22 -10.52 33.27
CA ILE A 42 -31.30 -9.60 32.93
C ILE A 42 -30.78 -8.16 32.90
N LEU A 43 -30.01 -7.77 33.93
CA LEU A 43 -29.58 -6.39 34.08
C LEU A 43 -28.47 -6.01 33.11
N SER A 44 -27.54 -6.92 32.81
CA SER A 44 -26.54 -6.71 31.74
C SER A 44 -27.23 -6.53 30.38
N THR A 45 -28.20 -7.39 30.06
CA THR A 45 -28.96 -7.28 28.80
C THR A 45 -29.76 -5.98 28.74
N LEU A 46 -30.46 -5.61 29.82
CA LEU A 46 -31.26 -4.38 29.88
C LEU A 46 -30.37 -3.14 29.73
N THR A 47 -29.24 -3.11 30.43
CA THR A 47 -28.30 -1.99 30.40
C THR A 47 -27.73 -1.79 28.99
N GLU A 48 -27.30 -2.87 28.32
CA GLU A 48 -26.83 -2.78 26.93
C GLU A 48 -27.90 -2.31 25.96
N LYS A 49 -29.16 -2.71 26.17
CA LYS A 49 -30.29 -2.23 25.36
C LYS A 49 -30.57 -0.74 25.59
N LEU A 50 -30.48 -0.27 26.84
CA LEU A 50 -30.63 1.15 27.17
C LEU A 50 -29.49 2.00 26.61
N ILE A 51 -28.26 1.48 26.62
CA ILE A 51 -27.11 2.17 26.01
C ILE A 51 -27.28 2.25 24.49
N ASN A 52 -27.62 1.16 23.82
CA ASN A 52 -27.89 1.17 22.37
C ASN A 52 -29.04 2.13 22.02
N PHE A 53 -30.10 2.16 22.82
CA PHE A 53 -31.19 3.13 22.67
C PHE A 53 -30.69 4.58 22.80
N LYS A 54 -29.86 4.88 23.80
CA LYS A 54 -29.24 6.19 23.98
C LYS A 54 -28.34 6.58 22.80
N GLU A 55 -27.50 5.67 22.32
CA GLU A 55 -26.61 5.89 21.17
C GLU A 55 -27.41 6.20 19.89
N LYS A 56 -28.50 5.47 19.65
CA LYS A 56 -29.42 5.73 18.53
C LYS A 56 -30.13 7.07 18.63
N LEU A 57 -30.59 7.45 19.83
CA LEU A 57 -31.16 8.77 20.04
C LEU A 57 -30.14 9.88 19.79
N ASN A 58 -28.92 9.73 20.30
CA ASN A 58 -27.83 10.68 20.04
C ASN A 58 -27.57 10.83 18.54
N PHE A 59 -27.53 9.71 17.80
CA PHE A 59 -27.38 9.73 16.35
C PHE A 59 -28.51 10.52 15.67
N ILE A 60 -29.78 10.30 16.05
CA ILE A 60 -30.91 11.07 15.53
C ILE A 60 -30.76 12.56 15.84
N PHE A 61 -30.34 12.94 17.07
CA PHE A 61 -30.15 14.34 17.45
C PHE A 61 -29.02 15.02 16.68
N VAL A 62 -27.91 14.31 16.46
CA VAL A 62 -26.77 14.80 15.67
C VAL A 62 -27.17 14.94 14.20
N TYR A 63 -27.87 13.96 13.65
CA TYR A 63 -28.30 13.96 12.25
C TYR A 63 -29.34 15.04 11.95
N CYS A 64 -30.28 15.30 12.87
CA CYS A 64 -31.33 16.32 12.71
C CYS A 64 -30.88 17.73 13.11
N ALA A 65 -29.60 17.94 13.42
CA ALA A 65 -29.10 19.20 13.92
C ALA A 65 -29.16 20.32 12.86
N PRO A 66 -29.82 21.47 13.14
CA PRO A 66 -29.99 22.56 12.18
C PRO A 66 -28.68 23.10 11.55
N TRP A 67 -27.58 23.01 12.29
CA TRP A 67 -26.27 23.54 11.91
C TRP A 67 -25.33 22.52 11.22
N GLN A 68 -25.66 21.21 11.25
CA GLN A 68 -24.89 20.17 10.54
C GLN A 68 -25.44 19.89 9.14
N ILE A 69 -26.66 20.37 8.85
CA ILE A 69 -27.28 20.16 7.54
C ILE A 69 -26.64 21.15 6.58
N SER A 70 -25.92 20.63 5.58
CA SER A 70 -25.69 21.40 4.37
C SER A 70 -27.06 21.69 3.76
N TRP A 71 -27.52 22.95 3.85
CA TRP A 71 -28.77 23.45 3.27
C TRP A 71 -28.76 23.44 1.72
N GLY A 72 -28.24 22.38 1.11
CA GLY A 72 -28.12 22.21 -0.34
C GLY A 72 -29.45 21.92 -1.03
N SER A 73 -30.52 21.62 -0.29
CA SER A 73 -31.86 21.38 -0.84
C SER A 73 -32.95 21.96 0.05
N ALA A 74 -33.87 22.74 -0.56
CA ALA A 74 -35.07 23.29 0.07
C ALA A 74 -35.99 22.21 0.67
N PHE A 75 -35.86 20.95 0.24
CA PHE A 75 -36.62 19.85 0.80
C PHE A 75 -36.25 19.57 2.27
N HIS A 76 -34.96 19.60 2.62
CA HIS A 76 -34.52 19.32 4.00
C HIS A 76 -34.95 20.43 4.98
N ALA A 77 -34.95 21.67 4.51
CA ALA A 77 -35.44 22.84 5.25
C ALA A 77 -36.91 22.70 5.69
N ILE A 78 -37.73 22.09 4.83
CA ILE A 78 -39.17 21.96 5.04
C ILE A 78 -39.51 20.66 5.78
N ALA A 79 -38.89 19.54 5.40
CA ALA A 79 -39.20 18.23 5.94
C ALA A 79 -38.93 18.10 7.46
N GLN A 80 -37.92 18.80 7.98
CA GLN A 80 -37.54 18.71 9.38
C GLN A 80 -38.58 19.26 10.37
N PRO A 81 -39.10 20.49 10.20
CA PRO A 81 -40.22 20.99 11.01
C PRO A 81 -41.43 20.04 11.00
N PHE A 82 -41.77 19.48 9.83
CA PHE A 82 -42.88 18.53 9.71
C PHE A 82 -42.63 17.18 10.40
N CYS A 83 -41.37 16.82 10.70
CA CYS A 83 -41.06 15.62 11.44
C CYS A 83 -41.15 15.80 12.97
N ILE A 84 -41.19 17.04 13.49
CA ILE A 84 -41.26 17.31 14.94
C ILE A 84 -42.51 16.70 15.60
N PRO A 85 -43.72 16.81 15.04
CA PRO A 85 -44.91 16.15 15.58
C PRO A 85 -44.79 14.61 15.63
N HIS A 86 -43.96 14.02 14.76
CA HIS A 86 -43.72 12.58 14.69
C HIS A 86 -42.56 12.12 15.59
N SER A 87 -41.99 13.00 16.42
CA SER A 87 -40.91 12.68 17.37
C SER A 87 -41.25 11.53 18.32
N ALA A 88 -42.51 11.45 18.80
CA ALA A 88 -42.95 10.34 19.66
C ALA A 88 -42.87 8.98 18.93
N ILE A 89 -43.27 8.95 17.65
CA ILE A 89 -43.19 7.74 16.81
C ILE A 89 -41.73 7.36 16.57
N LEU A 90 -40.85 8.34 16.31
CA LEU A 90 -39.42 8.12 16.15
C LEU A 90 -38.78 7.51 17.40
N VAL A 91 -39.17 7.97 18.61
CA VAL A 91 -38.69 7.41 19.87
C VAL A 91 -39.17 5.97 20.06
N VAL A 92 -40.45 5.68 19.78
CA VAL A 92 -40.99 4.31 19.85
C VAL A 92 -40.28 3.40 18.86
N GLN A 93 -40.04 3.88 17.64
CA GLN A 93 -39.33 3.12 16.63
C GLN A 93 -37.86 2.89 16.99
N CYS A 94 -37.20 3.89 17.59
CA CYS A 94 -35.85 3.77 18.14
C CYS A 94 -35.81 2.69 19.24
N LEU A 95 -36.82 2.65 20.11
CA LEU A 95 -36.94 1.64 21.16
C LEU A 95 -37.12 0.24 20.59
N ILE A 96 -38.05 0.06 19.63
CA ILE A 96 -38.24 -1.22 18.92
C ILE A 96 -36.95 -1.64 18.23
N SER A 97 -36.27 -0.69 17.59
CA SER A 97 -35.01 -0.93 16.90
C SER A 97 -33.88 -1.33 17.85
N ALA A 98 -33.79 -0.73 19.05
CA ALA A 98 -32.83 -1.12 20.09
C ALA A 98 -33.13 -2.54 20.63
N LEU A 99 -34.41 -2.87 20.85
CA LEU A 99 -34.84 -4.21 21.26
C LEU A 99 -34.45 -5.27 20.23
N LEU A 100 -34.68 -5.00 18.94
CA LEU A 100 -34.36 -5.92 17.84
C LEU A 100 -32.89 -5.89 17.39
N ASN A 101 -32.08 -4.94 17.87
CA ASN A 101 -30.75 -4.62 17.33
C ASN A 101 -30.77 -4.39 15.80
N SER A 102 -31.84 -3.79 15.28
CA SER A 102 -31.88 -3.38 13.88
C SER A 102 -31.21 -2.02 13.69
N PRO A 103 -30.55 -1.74 12.56
CA PRO A 103 -30.11 -0.38 12.23
C PRO A 103 -31.30 0.52 11.85
N LEU A 104 -31.17 1.81 12.14
CA LEU A 104 -32.10 2.86 11.67
C LEU A 104 -31.61 3.39 10.33
N MET A 105 -32.52 3.56 9.39
CA MET A 105 -32.22 4.07 8.05
C MET A 105 -32.99 5.38 7.84
N PRO A 106 -32.31 6.49 7.48
CA PRO A 106 -33.00 7.72 7.09
C PRO A 106 -33.72 7.49 5.75
N LEU A 107 -35.00 7.83 5.68
CA LEU A 107 -35.79 7.72 4.46
C LEU A 107 -35.37 8.87 3.51
N LEU A 108 -34.83 8.55 2.33
CA LEU A 108 -34.45 9.54 1.32
C LEU A 108 -33.48 10.62 1.85
N GLY A 109 -32.63 10.28 2.83
CA GLY A 109 -31.75 11.25 3.49
C GLY A 109 -32.48 12.34 4.29
N SER A 110 -33.74 12.12 4.67
CA SER A 110 -34.56 13.05 5.45
C SER A 110 -34.53 12.74 6.95
N ALA A 111 -35.15 13.60 7.76
CA ALA A 111 -35.28 13.46 9.22
C ALA A 111 -36.27 12.39 9.68
N ALA A 112 -36.91 11.67 8.75
CA ALA A 112 -37.73 10.51 9.06
C ALA A 112 -36.88 9.23 8.99
N PHE A 113 -36.88 8.44 10.06
CA PHE A 113 -36.16 7.17 10.12
C PHE A 113 -37.11 5.99 10.01
N ILE A 114 -36.67 4.88 9.42
CA ILE A 114 -37.35 3.58 9.45
C ILE A 114 -36.42 2.53 10.07
N SER A 115 -36.97 1.63 10.89
CA SER A 115 -36.22 0.49 11.41
C SER A 115 -36.05 -0.55 10.29
N SER A 116 -34.80 -0.86 9.95
CA SER A 116 -34.51 -1.94 9.00
C SER A 116 -34.64 -3.32 9.63
N TYR A 117 -34.38 -4.38 8.86
CA TYR A 117 -34.34 -5.74 9.38
C TYR A 117 -33.11 -5.95 10.29
N PRO A 118 -33.19 -6.80 11.34
CA PRO A 118 -32.06 -7.09 12.21
C PRO A 118 -30.93 -7.76 11.43
N ARG A 119 -29.73 -7.18 11.45
CA ARG A 119 -28.54 -7.69 10.74
C ARG A 119 -27.48 -8.21 11.72
N PRO A 120 -26.70 -9.25 11.35
CA PRO A 120 -25.51 -9.64 12.12
C PRO A 120 -24.44 -8.53 12.07
N ILE A 121 -23.57 -8.51 13.08
CA ILE A 121 -22.40 -7.61 13.11
C ILE A 121 -21.56 -7.82 11.85
N LYS A 122 -21.22 -9.07 11.53
CA LYS A 122 -20.66 -9.40 10.21
C LYS A 122 -21.77 -9.33 9.16
N PHE A 123 -21.90 -8.22 8.46
CA PHE A 123 -22.78 -8.12 7.30
C PHE A 123 -22.00 -8.34 6.00
N TRP A 124 -22.63 -9.07 5.09
CA TRP A 124 -22.16 -9.27 3.72
C TRP A 124 -22.85 -8.21 2.87
N GLU A 125 -22.12 -7.16 2.50
CA GLU A 125 -22.45 -6.56 1.21
C GLU A 125 -21.98 -7.51 0.12
N LYS A 126 -22.58 -7.37 -1.07
CA LYS A 126 -22.15 -8.04 -2.29
C LYS A 126 -20.62 -8.03 -2.33
N ASN A 127 -19.99 -9.21 -2.50
CA ASN A 127 -18.54 -9.35 -2.50
C ASN A 127 -17.93 -8.59 -3.69
N TYR A 128 -17.77 -7.26 -3.55
CA TYR A 128 -16.91 -6.47 -4.40
C TYR A 128 -15.47 -6.78 -3.98
N ASN A 129 -15.04 -8.01 -4.25
CA ASN A 129 -13.65 -8.39 -4.06
C ASN A 129 -12.87 -7.72 -5.18
N THR A 130 -12.23 -6.61 -4.86
CA THR A 130 -11.14 -6.08 -5.69
C THR A 130 -10.01 -7.10 -5.61
N LYS A 131 -9.88 -7.89 -6.68
CA LYS A 131 -8.73 -8.79 -6.82
C LYS A 131 -7.65 -8.03 -7.57
N ARG A 132 -6.41 -8.19 -7.12
CA ARG A 132 -5.25 -7.82 -7.91
C ARG A 132 -5.34 -8.49 -9.28
N ILE A 133 -5.27 -7.67 -10.32
CA ILE A 133 -5.26 -8.08 -11.72
C ILE A 133 -3.81 -8.04 -12.17
N ASP A 134 -3.22 -9.19 -12.47
CA ASP A 134 -1.86 -9.30 -13.01
C ASP A 134 -1.84 -10.16 -14.27
N ASN A 135 -0.73 -10.09 -15.01
CA ASN A 135 -0.48 -10.95 -16.17
C ASN A 135 -0.52 -12.46 -15.86
N THR A 136 -0.41 -12.86 -14.58
CA THR A 136 -0.53 -14.26 -14.14
C THR A 136 -1.99 -14.70 -13.94
N ASN A 137 -2.90 -13.76 -13.68
CA ASN A 137 -4.29 -14.02 -13.31
C ASN A 137 -5.29 -13.61 -14.40
N VAL A 138 -4.81 -13.03 -15.50
CA VAL A 138 -5.61 -12.54 -16.63
C VAL A 138 -5.32 -13.38 -17.86
N GLN A 139 -6.37 -13.72 -18.62
CA GLN A 139 -6.22 -14.42 -19.90
C GLN A 139 -5.44 -13.56 -20.90
N LEU A 140 -4.57 -14.18 -21.70
CA LEU A 140 -3.74 -13.50 -22.70
C LEU A 140 -4.55 -12.58 -23.63
N GLN A 141 -5.75 -12.98 -24.04
CA GLN A 141 -6.62 -12.16 -24.89
C GLN A 141 -7.01 -10.83 -24.22
N ALA A 142 -7.25 -10.84 -22.91
CA ALA A 142 -7.55 -9.63 -22.16
C ALA A 142 -6.29 -8.77 -21.90
N GLN A 143 -5.08 -9.35 -22.02
CA GLN A 143 -3.82 -8.59 -22.00
C GLN A 143 -3.52 -7.91 -23.34
N ILE A 144 -3.91 -8.54 -24.47
CA ILE A 144 -3.69 -8.02 -25.82
C ILE A 144 -4.72 -6.96 -26.19
N ASN A 145 -5.97 -7.13 -25.75
CA ASN A 145 -7.04 -6.16 -25.97
C ASN A 145 -6.91 -5.03 -24.94
N GLU A 146 -5.99 -4.09 -25.17
CA GLU A 146 -5.68 -2.92 -24.33
C GLU A 146 -6.93 -2.09 -23.94
N PHE A 147 -7.67 -2.51 -22.92
CA PHE A 147 -8.68 -1.68 -22.25
C PHE A 147 -8.02 -0.94 -21.06
N HIS A 148 -7.01 -0.12 -21.31
CA HIS A 148 -6.21 0.57 -20.28
C HIS A 148 -6.60 2.04 -20.07
N CYS A 149 -7.88 2.33 -19.87
CA CYS A 149 -8.31 3.62 -19.32
C CYS A 149 -9.21 3.38 -18.10
N GLY A 150 -8.61 3.30 -16.91
CA GLY A 150 -9.32 3.27 -15.62
C GLY A 150 -9.25 1.95 -14.82
N LEU A 151 -8.78 0.84 -15.41
CA LEU A 151 -8.56 -0.41 -14.68
C LEU A 151 -7.30 -0.38 -13.80
N ASP A 152 -6.28 0.36 -14.21
CA ASP A 152 -5.00 0.40 -13.49
C ASP A 152 -5.16 1.02 -12.09
N ASP A 153 -5.93 2.10 -11.96
CA ASP A 153 -6.19 2.73 -10.65
C ASP A 153 -6.91 1.78 -9.68
N ASN A 154 -7.89 1.02 -10.17
CA ASN A 154 -8.61 0.03 -9.36
C ASN A 154 -7.70 -1.12 -8.95
N ASN A 155 -6.77 -1.51 -9.81
CA ASN A 155 -5.77 -2.52 -9.52
C ASN A 155 -4.74 -2.01 -8.48
N LEU A 156 -4.30 -0.76 -8.61
CA LEU A 156 -3.41 -0.12 -7.62
C LEU A 156 -4.08 -0.04 -6.24
N ASN A 157 -5.37 0.30 -6.19
CA ASN A 157 -6.18 0.26 -4.97
C ASN A 157 -6.16 -1.16 -4.36
N ALA A 158 -6.41 -2.18 -5.17
CA ALA A 158 -6.44 -3.57 -4.71
C ALA A 158 -5.10 -3.98 -4.07
N ILE A 159 -3.97 -3.66 -4.71
CA ILE A 159 -2.63 -3.99 -4.20
C ILE A 159 -2.34 -3.30 -2.86
N PHE A 160 -2.67 -2.01 -2.75
CA PHE A 160 -2.47 -1.25 -1.51
C PHE A 160 -3.28 -1.84 -0.35
N TYR A 161 -4.58 -2.08 -0.56
CA TYR A 161 -5.45 -2.61 0.48
C TYR A 161 -5.15 -4.07 0.83
N GLU A 162 -4.65 -4.87 -0.11
CA GLU A 162 -4.14 -6.21 0.16
C GLU A 162 -2.92 -6.16 1.11
N HIS A 163 -1.95 -5.29 0.83
CA HIS A 163 -0.78 -5.09 1.68
C HIS A 163 -1.17 -4.58 3.07
N LEU A 164 -2.00 -3.54 3.12
CA LEU A 164 -2.48 -2.95 4.37
C LEU A 164 -3.23 -3.99 5.24
N THR A 165 -4.04 -4.84 4.62
CA THR A 165 -4.76 -5.91 5.32
C THR A 165 -3.78 -6.90 5.96
N ARG A 166 -2.69 -7.28 5.26
CA ARG A 166 -1.66 -8.17 5.82
C ARG A 166 -0.93 -7.54 7.01
N VAL A 167 -0.58 -6.26 6.91
CA VAL A 167 0.11 -5.56 8.00
C VAL A 167 -0.80 -5.44 9.23
N LEU A 168 -2.06 -5.04 9.02
CA LEU A 168 -3.05 -4.96 10.12
C LEU A 168 -3.33 -6.33 10.74
N GLN A 169 -3.28 -7.43 9.99
CA GLN A 169 -3.40 -8.78 10.56
C GLN A 169 -2.30 -9.06 11.58
N THR A 170 -1.09 -8.56 11.37
CA THR A 170 0.05 -8.76 12.28
C THR A 170 0.09 -7.74 13.43
N SER A 171 -0.30 -6.48 13.20
CA SER A 171 -0.11 -5.40 14.18
C SER A 171 -1.35 -5.09 15.03
N LEU A 172 -2.55 -5.15 14.45
CA LEU A 172 -3.77 -4.57 15.05
C LEU A 172 -4.13 -5.17 16.41
N CYS A 173 -3.87 -6.46 16.62
CA CYS A 173 -4.10 -7.09 17.93
C CYS A 173 -3.16 -6.55 19.00
N GLY A 174 -1.87 -6.38 18.69
CA GLY A 174 -0.90 -5.78 19.60
C GLY A 174 -1.25 -4.33 19.92
N GLU A 175 -1.66 -3.55 18.92
CA GLU A 175 -2.05 -2.14 19.08
C GLU A 175 -3.26 -1.96 20.02
N ILE A 176 -4.25 -2.85 19.93
CA ILE A 176 -5.42 -2.84 20.82
C ILE A 176 -5.03 -3.27 22.24
N GLN A 177 -4.16 -4.26 22.39
CA GLN A 177 -3.65 -4.68 23.71
C GLN A 177 -2.83 -3.56 24.38
N LEU A 178 -2.07 -2.80 23.61
CA LEU A 178 -1.36 -1.60 24.08
C LEU A 178 -2.29 -0.43 24.40
N GLY A 179 -3.58 -0.52 24.05
CA GLY A 179 -4.58 0.51 24.33
C GLY A 179 -4.49 1.74 23.41
N ARG A 180 -3.77 1.68 22.28
CA ARG A 180 -3.61 2.83 21.36
C ARG A 180 -4.91 3.27 20.71
N LEU A 181 -5.82 2.32 20.47
CA LEU A 181 -7.17 2.58 19.93
C LEU A 181 -8.22 2.80 21.04
N GLY A 182 -7.79 3.00 22.29
CA GLY A 182 -8.70 3.27 23.40
C GLY A 182 -9.63 2.10 23.73
N LYS A 183 -10.89 2.41 24.01
CA LYS A 183 -11.92 1.41 24.37
C LYS A 183 -12.55 0.84 23.11
N VAL A 184 -12.21 -0.40 22.79
CA VAL A 184 -12.64 -1.07 21.57
C VAL A 184 -13.68 -2.16 21.89
N ASN A 185 -14.82 -2.14 21.19
CA ASN A 185 -15.88 -3.14 21.29
C ASN A 185 -16.13 -3.86 19.95
N THR A 186 -16.83 -4.99 20.03
CA THR A 186 -17.26 -5.72 18.83
C THR A 186 -18.33 -4.92 18.07
N GLY A 187 -18.10 -4.67 16.78
CA GLY A 187 -18.98 -3.89 15.92
C GLY A 187 -18.58 -2.42 15.76
N ASP A 188 -17.46 -2.00 16.37
CA ASP A 188 -16.96 -0.64 16.23
C ASP A 188 -16.33 -0.44 14.84
N PHE A 189 -16.48 0.79 14.34
CA PHE A 189 -15.88 1.25 13.09
C PHE A 189 -14.79 2.27 13.37
N PHE A 190 -13.62 2.07 12.77
CA PHE A 190 -12.51 3.00 12.78
C PHE A 190 -12.32 3.53 11.37
N ILE A 191 -12.17 4.84 11.24
CA ILE A 191 -11.79 5.48 9.99
C ILE A 191 -10.33 5.88 10.14
N LEU A 192 -9.46 5.32 9.31
CA LEU A 192 -8.09 5.78 9.19
C LEU A 192 -8.02 6.74 8.02
N THR A 193 -7.59 7.95 8.30
CA THR A 193 -7.39 9.00 7.30
C THR A 193 -5.91 9.34 7.22
N SER A 194 -5.42 9.45 6.00
CA SER A 194 -4.10 9.94 5.60
C SER A 194 -4.33 10.84 4.39
N ASP A 195 -3.47 11.84 4.16
CA ASP A 195 -3.70 12.97 3.24
C ASP A 195 -4.45 12.63 1.93
N SER A 196 -4.09 11.51 1.28
CA SER A 196 -4.71 11.03 0.04
C SER A 196 -5.50 9.72 0.17
N LEU A 197 -5.48 9.09 1.35
CA LEU A 197 -5.83 7.70 1.59
C LEU A 197 -6.79 7.56 2.76
N ASN A 198 -7.94 6.95 2.53
CA ASN A 198 -8.92 6.72 3.57
C ASN A 198 -9.34 5.25 3.59
N CYS A 199 -9.39 4.64 4.76
CA CYS A 199 -9.91 3.30 4.91
C CYS A 199 -10.79 3.17 6.15
N MET A 200 -11.77 2.28 6.07
CA MET A 200 -12.68 1.97 7.15
C MET A 200 -12.39 0.55 7.64
N ILE A 201 -12.08 0.42 8.92
CA ILE A 201 -11.86 -0.85 9.60
C ILE A 201 -13.08 -1.13 10.47
N HIS A 202 -13.74 -2.25 10.22
CA HIS A 202 -14.87 -2.71 11.01
C HIS A 202 -14.48 -3.95 11.82
N LEU A 203 -14.60 -3.88 13.14
CA LEU A 203 -14.25 -5.00 14.02
C LEU A 203 -15.45 -5.95 14.16
N ILE A 204 -15.31 -7.16 13.65
CA ILE A 204 -16.37 -8.18 13.73
C ILE A 204 -16.35 -8.87 15.09
N GLU A 205 -15.15 -9.29 15.51
CA GLU A 205 -14.97 -10.12 16.69
C GLU A 205 -13.63 -9.83 17.35
N ILE A 206 -13.66 -9.76 18.67
CA ILE A 206 -12.51 -9.52 19.52
C ILE A 206 -12.50 -10.66 20.53
N GLY A 207 -11.38 -11.36 20.59
CA GLY A 207 -11.12 -12.38 21.58
C GLY A 207 -9.79 -12.14 22.30
N ASN A 208 -9.42 -13.08 23.16
CA ASN A 208 -8.15 -13.01 23.85
C ASN A 208 -7.02 -13.40 22.88
N GLY A 209 -6.25 -12.41 22.40
CA GLY A 209 -5.13 -12.63 21.49
C GLY A 209 -5.50 -12.81 20.01
N PHE A 210 -6.76 -12.60 19.64
CA PHE A 210 -7.17 -12.60 18.23
C PHE A 210 -8.24 -11.55 17.96
N ILE A 211 -8.22 -11.00 16.74
CA ILE A 211 -9.19 -10.01 16.27
C ILE A 211 -9.55 -10.34 14.83
N THR A 212 -10.85 -10.32 14.53
CA THR A 212 -11.37 -10.45 13.17
C THR A 212 -11.93 -9.12 12.75
N PHE A 213 -11.44 -8.57 11.64
CA PHE A 213 -11.87 -7.30 11.10
C PHE A 213 -12.22 -7.40 9.61
N GLN A 214 -12.98 -6.43 9.14
CA GLN A 214 -13.25 -6.16 7.73
C GLN A 214 -12.63 -4.82 7.38
N LEU A 215 -11.80 -4.81 6.35
CA LEU A 215 -11.24 -3.57 5.81
C LEU A 215 -12.00 -3.19 4.54
N ARG A 216 -12.38 -1.92 4.46
CA ARG A 216 -12.96 -1.30 3.27
C ARG A 216 -12.09 -0.14 2.86
N GLY A 217 -11.52 -0.25 1.67
CA GLY A 217 -10.79 0.83 1.05
C GLY A 217 -11.74 1.84 0.40
N LEU A 218 -11.41 3.11 0.52
CA LEU A 218 -12.02 4.17 -0.28
C LEU A 218 -11.13 4.41 -1.51
N GLU A 219 -11.73 4.64 -2.67
CA GLU A 219 -10.97 4.73 -3.93
C GLU A 219 -9.99 5.92 -3.92
N PHE A 220 -8.77 5.73 -4.46
CA PHE A 220 -7.77 6.79 -4.65
C PHE A 220 -8.26 8.02 -5.43
N LYS A 221 -9.33 7.89 -6.23
CA LYS A 221 -9.93 9.00 -6.97
C LYS A 221 -11.36 9.19 -6.47
N GLY A 222 -11.49 9.97 -5.39
CA GLY A 222 -12.77 10.20 -4.77
C GLY A 222 -13.73 11.03 -5.63
N THR A 223 -15.02 10.90 -5.35
CA THR A 223 -16.03 11.84 -5.84
C THR A 223 -15.96 13.16 -5.07
N TYR A 224 -16.56 14.23 -5.59
CA TYR A 224 -16.63 15.51 -4.88
C TYR A 224 -17.27 15.39 -3.48
N CYS A 225 -18.28 14.53 -3.34
CA CYS A 225 -18.88 14.23 -2.03
C CYS A 225 -17.86 13.61 -1.06
N GLN A 226 -17.03 12.69 -1.56
CA GLN A 226 -15.99 12.05 -0.76
C GLN A 226 -14.90 13.03 -0.32
N GLN A 227 -14.47 13.94 -1.20
CA GLN A 227 -13.53 15.00 -0.81
C GLN A 227 -14.10 15.88 0.31
N ARG A 228 -15.37 16.27 0.20
CA ARG A 228 -16.03 17.04 1.28
C ARG A 228 -16.12 16.27 2.59
N GLU A 229 -16.39 14.97 2.56
CA GLU A 229 -16.40 14.14 3.77
C GLU A 229 -15.01 14.05 4.40
N VAL A 230 -13.97 13.89 3.60
CA VAL A 230 -12.57 13.82 4.07
C VAL A 230 -12.10 15.16 4.63
N GLU A 231 -12.45 16.27 3.97
CA GLU A 231 -12.18 17.63 4.45
C GLU A 231 -12.88 17.87 5.80
N ALA A 232 -14.14 17.43 5.96
CA ALA A 232 -14.86 17.56 7.23
C ALA A 232 -14.25 16.72 8.37
N ILE A 233 -13.60 15.59 8.06
CA ILE A 233 -12.90 14.75 9.05
C ILE A 233 -11.52 15.34 9.38
N THR A 234 -10.84 15.93 8.40
CA THR A 234 -9.48 16.49 8.56
C THR A 234 -9.47 17.94 9.05
N GLU A 235 -10.61 18.63 9.08
CA GLU A 235 -10.68 20.00 9.58
C GLU A 235 -10.31 20.10 11.07
N ASP A 236 -9.24 20.85 11.36
CA ASP A 236 -8.77 21.06 12.73
C ASP A 236 -9.82 21.73 13.62
N ILE A 237 -10.10 21.07 14.75
CA ILE A 237 -11.05 21.51 15.78
C ILE A 237 -10.69 22.90 16.36
N ASP A 238 -9.40 23.26 16.34
CA ASP A 238 -8.87 24.51 16.92
C ASP A 238 -9.19 25.78 16.08
N LYS A 239 -9.75 25.66 14.87
CA LYS A 239 -10.09 26.82 14.03
C LYS A 239 -11.37 27.55 14.49
N ASN A 240 -12.19 26.94 15.33
CA ASN A 240 -13.44 27.54 15.84
C ASN A 240 -13.21 28.44 17.08
N ARG A 241 -12.66 29.63 16.84
CA ARG A 241 -12.26 30.59 17.89
C ARG A 241 -13.37 31.51 18.42
N GLY A 242 -14.46 31.73 17.68
CA GLY A 242 -15.44 32.77 18.01
C GLY A 242 -16.80 32.23 18.40
N LEU A 243 -17.42 32.78 19.45
CA LEU A 243 -18.86 32.69 19.73
C LEU A 243 -19.51 33.93 19.13
N CYS A 244 -20.10 33.83 17.93
CA CYS A 244 -20.93 34.88 17.31
C CYS A 244 -20.62 36.33 17.77
N CYS A 245 -19.37 36.80 17.57
CA CYS A 245 -18.81 38.13 17.90
C CYS A 245 -17.96 38.29 19.17
N CYS A 246 -17.75 37.26 20.01
CA CYS A 246 -16.90 37.33 21.21
C CYS A 246 -15.76 36.29 21.16
N GLU A 247 -14.51 36.74 21.26
CA GLU A 247 -13.35 35.89 21.52
C GLU A 247 -13.30 35.54 23.02
N ALA A 248 -14.05 34.52 23.43
CA ALA A 248 -13.89 33.98 24.76
C ALA A 248 -12.51 33.31 24.86
N GLY A 249 -11.63 33.84 25.71
CA GLY A 249 -10.29 33.28 25.95
C GLY A 249 -10.33 31.81 26.37
N ARG A 250 -9.23 31.09 26.07
CA ARG A 250 -9.07 29.65 26.33
C ARG A 250 -8.23 29.42 27.60
N PHE A 251 -8.66 28.51 28.46
CA PHE A 251 -7.79 27.94 29.50
C PHE A 251 -6.80 26.95 28.85
N PRO A 252 -5.51 26.96 29.26
CA PRO A 252 -4.51 26.06 28.69
C PRO A 252 -4.98 24.60 28.80
N HIS A 253 -4.79 23.84 27.72
CA HIS A 253 -5.23 22.43 27.56
C HIS A 253 -6.75 22.15 27.54
N MET A 254 -7.63 23.15 27.59
CA MET A 254 -9.08 22.95 27.43
C MET A 254 -9.56 23.39 26.04
N LEU A 255 -10.55 22.73 25.46
CA LEU A 255 -11.18 23.21 24.21
C LEU A 255 -11.96 24.51 24.45
N SER A 256 -12.11 25.34 23.41
CA SER A 256 -13.03 26.48 23.47
C SER A 256 -14.47 25.97 23.66
N LEU A 257 -15.36 26.79 24.24
CA LEU A 257 -16.76 26.40 24.42
C LEU A 257 -17.43 26.00 23.11
N ASN A 258 -17.09 26.68 22.01
CA ASN A 258 -17.63 26.34 20.70
C ASN A 258 -17.01 25.07 20.13
N ALA A 259 -15.70 24.88 20.26
CA ALA A 259 -15.07 23.64 19.85
C ALA A 259 -15.67 22.44 20.60
N ALA A 260 -15.89 22.57 21.91
CA ALA A 260 -16.55 21.54 22.73
C ALA A 260 -18.01 21.31 22.32
N PHE A 261 -18.77 22.38 22.04
CA PHE A 261 -20.16 22.28 21.59
C PHE A 261 -20.26 21.63 20.20
N THR A 262 -19.41 22.04 19.25
CA THR A 262 -19.34 21.47 17.91
C THR A 262 -18.94 20.01 17.96
N GLN A 263 -17.92 19.65 18.74
CA GLN A 263 -17.47 18.26 18.88
C GLN A 263 -18.55 17.37 19.49
N ARG A 264 -19.39 17.90 20.39
CA ARG A 264 -20.53 17.15 20.93
C ARG A 264 -21.57 16.79 19.87
N TRP A 265 -21.58 17.55 18.78
CA TRP A 265 -22.49 17.39 17.64
C TRP A 265 -21.87 16.70 16.42
N LEU A 266 -20.68 16.10 16.58
CA LEU A 266 -20.10 15.22 15.56
C LEU A 266 -20.55 13.78 15.81
N ALA A 267 -20.73 13.02 14.71
CA ALA A 267 -21.02 11.59 14.76
C ALA A 267 -19.77 10.73 14.94
N TRP A 268 -18.58 11.33 14.85
CA TRP A 268 -17.28 10.69 15.01
C TRP A 268 -16.44 11.41 16.07
N GLU A 269 -15.46 10.68 16.61
CA GLU A 269 -14.50 11.19 17.58
C GLU A 269 -13.09 10.81 17.13
N VAL A 270 -12.13 11.72 17.35
CA VAL A 270 -10.72 11.45 17.08
C VAL A 270 -10.13 10.69 18.26
N ILE A 271 -9.86 9.40 18.05
CA ILE A 271 -9.29 8.52 19.09
C ILE A 271 -7.77 8.65 19.15
N CYS A 272 -7.12 8.69 17.98
CA CYS A 272 -5.67 8.74 17.86
C CYS A 272 -5.29 9.69 16.72
N LEU A 273 -4.39 10.65 17.00
CA LEU A 273 -3.88 11.58 15.99
C LEU A 273 -2.75 10.99 15.14
N LYS A 274 -2.00 10.02 15.69
CA LYS A 274 -0.83 9.44 15.04
C LYS A 274 -0.89 7.93 15.14
N PHE A 275 -1.55 7.31 14.17
CA PHE A 275 -1.55 5.87 14.00
C PHE A 275 -0.63 5.50 12.84
N VAL A 276 0.52 4.90 13.15
CA VAL A 276 1.53 4.54 12.16
C VAL A 276 1.32 3.10 11.74
N VAL A 277 1.18 2.88 10.43
CA VAL A 277 1.08 1.55 9.82
C VAL A 277 2.06 1.49 8.67
N ASP A 278 2.86 0.42 8.62
CA ASP A 278 3.75 0.20 7.50
C ASP A 278 2.93 -0.10 6.25
N GLY A 279 3.02 0.78 5.28
CA GLY A 279 2.25 0.72 4.04
C GLY A 279 3.16 0.91 2.84
N TYR A 280 2.81 0.28 1.72
CA TYR A 280 3.47 0.50 0.44
C TYR A 280 2.46 1.05 -0.57
N SER A 281 2.65 2.31 -0.97
CA SER A 281 1.85 2.96 -2.00
C SER A 281 2.63 3.07 -3.31
N ILE A 282 2.16 2.37 -4.35
CA ILE A 282 2.74 2.44 -5.70
C ILE A 282 2.58 3.86 -6.29
N LYS A 283 1.53 4.60 -5.87
CA LYS A 283 1.27 5.95 -6.38
C LYS A 283 2.30 6.97 -5.92
N GLU A 284 2.80 6.81 -4.70
CA GLU A 284 3.83 7.68 -4.12
C GLU A 284 5.23 7.23 -4.55
N ASN A 285 5.45 5.92 -4.69
CA ASN A 285 6.74 5.34 -5.06
C ASN A 285 6.74 4.81 -6.50
N LYS A 286 6.43 5.67 -7.48
CA LYS A 286 6.48 5.26 -8.89
C LYS A 286 7.93 5.09 -9.33
N PHE A 287 8.23 3.97 -9.99
CA PHE A 287 9.56 3.71 -10.55
C PHE A 287 10.03 4.85 -11.47
N ASN A 288 9.13 5.42 -12.29
CA ASN A 288 9.42 6.55 -13.18
C ASN A 288 9.97 7.75 -12.43
N GLU A 289 9.42 8.04 -11.24
CA GLU A 289 9.80 9.15 -10.37
C GLU A 289 11.12 8.85 -9.63
N THR A 290 11.36 7.59 -9.24
CA THR A 290 12.62 7.18 -8.61
C THR A 290 13.84 7.25 -9.54
N VAL A 291 13.63 7.28 -10.85
CA VAL A 291 14.71 7.21 -11.87
C VAL A 291 14.69 8.43 -12.80
N VAL A 292 14.21 9.59 -12.33
CA VAL A 292 14.15 10.83 -13.15
C VAL A 292 15.55 11.41 -13.42
N GLY A 293 16.46 11.34 -12.44
CA GLY A 293 17.81 11.90 -12.57
C GLY A 293 18.72 11.09 -13.51
N TYR A 294 19.52 11.80 -14.31
CA TYR A 294 20.54 11.18 -15.17
C TYR A 294 21.54 10.35 -14.36
N ASP A 295 21.99 10.89 -13.23
CA ASP A 295 22.94 10.21 -12.34
C ASP A 295 22.37 8.92 -11.76
N LEU A 296 21.07 8.89 -11.45
CA LEU A 296 20.39 7.70 -10.95
C LEU A 296 20.24 6.62 -12.03
N ARG A 297 19.93 7.01 -13.27
CA ARG A 297 19.90 6.08 -14.41
C ARG A 297 21.27 5.48 -14.70
N LYS A 298 22.27 6.36 -14.75
CA LYS A 298 23.67 5.99 -14.94
C LYS A 298 24.13 5.01 -13.87
N ARG A 299 23.84 5.32 -12.60
CA ARG A 299 24.09 4.41 -11.47
C ARG A 299 23.38 3.08 -11.64
N LEU A 300 22.11 3.09 -12.02
CA LEU A 300 21.32 1.87 -12.16
C LEU A 300 21.86 0.96 -13.27
N ILE A 301 22.28 1.51 -14.41
CA ILE A 301 22.96 0.76 -15.48
C ILE A 301 24.30 0.20 -14.99
N SER A 302 25.10 1.00 -14.28
CA SER A 302 26.37 0.55 -13.70
C SER A 302 26.17 -0.63 -12.73
N LEU A 303 25.18 -0.52 -11.82
CA LEU A 303 24.81 -1.60 -10.89
C LEU A 303 24.30 -2.83 -11.63
N MET A 304 23.51 -2.65 -12.70
CA MET A 304 23.05 -3.75 -13.55
C MET A 304 24.22 -4.49 -14.19
N ILE A 305 25.18 -3.78 -14.78
CA ILE A 305 26.36 -4.40 -15.40
C ILE A 305 27.19 -5.13 -14.34
N LYS A 306 27.45 -4.51 -13.18
CA LYS A 306 28.19 -5.16 -12.08
C LYS A 306 27.48 -6.43 -11.59
N ALA A 307 26.15 -6.40 -11.42
CA ALA A 307 25.37 -7.57 -11.01
C ALA A 307 25.36 -8.67 -12.08
N VAL A 308 25.22 -8.33 -13.36
CA VAL A 308 25.33 -9.28 -14.49
C VAL A 308 26.70 -9.97 -14.49
N ILE A 309 27.78 -9.20 -14.33
CA ILE A 309 29.16 -9.74 -14.23
C ILE A 309 29.28 -10.70 -13.05
N PHE A 310 28.75 -10.32 -11.88
CA PHE A 310 28.79 -11.16 -10.68
C PHE A 310 28.10 -12.51 -10.91
N TYR A 311 26.85 -12.50 -11.40
CA TYR A 311 26.11 -13.73 -11.64
C TYR A 311 26.73 -14.58 -12.75
N ALA A 312 27.37 -13.96 -13.75
CA ALA A 312 28.09 -14.68 -14.79
C ALA A 312 29.30 -15.43 -14.21
N ILE A 313 30.13 -14.74 -13.41
CA ILE A 313 31.36 -15.31 -12.84
C ILE A 313 31.07 -16.38 -11.77
N ARG A 314 30.01 -16.17 -10.98
CA ARG A 314 29.60 -17.09 -9.90
C ARG A 314 28.94 -18.37 -10.43
N SER A 315 28.44 -18.35 -11.66
CA SER A 315 27.76 -19.51 -12.28
C SER A 315 28.69 -20.72 -12.43
N ASP A 316 28.17 -21.89 -12.11
CA ASP A 316 28.85 -23.17 -12.34
C ASP A 316 29.02 -23.48 -13.84
N GLN A 317 28.21 -22.85 -14.70
CA GLN A 317 28.23 -23.04 -16.16
C GLN A 317 29.25 -22.15 -16.88
N LEU A 318 30.00 -21.29 -16.17
CA LEU A 318 30.92 -20.34 -16.78
C LEU A 318 31.94 -21.00 -17.71
N VAL A 319 32.53 -22.12 -17.29
CA VAL A 319 33.52 -22.85 -18.09
C VAL A 319 32.87 -23.38 -19.38
N ASN A 320 31.66 -23.93 -19.26
CA ASN A 320 30.89 -24.43 -20.41
C ASN A 320 30.53 -23.30 -21.39
N TRP A 321 30.25 -22.10 -20.89
CA TRP A 321 29.96 -20.93 -21.74
C TRP A 321 31.21 -20.44 -22.48
N LEU A 322 32.38 -20.45 -21.85
CA LEU A 322 33.66 -20.10 -22.49
C LEU A 322 34.11 -21.15 -23.53
N GLU A 323 33.70 -22.40 -23.36
CA GLU A 323 33.98 -23.50 -24.29
C GLU A 323 33.00 -23.57 -25.48
N ASN A 324 31.83 -22.95 -25.37
CA ASN A 324 30.79 -23.01 -26.40
C ASN A 324 31.21 -22.26 -27.69
N GLU A 325 31.10 -22.96 -28.82
CA GLU A 325 31.50 -22.44 -30.13
C GLU A 325 30.73 -21.18 -30.55
N GLN A 326 29.42 -21.10 -30.28
CA GLN A 326 28.60 -19.94 -30.67
C GLN A 326 28.99 -18.68 -29.88
N ILE A 327 29.27 -18.83 -28.59
CA ILE A 327 29.71 -17.74 -27.72
C ILE A 327 31.13 -17.32 -28.12
N ARG A 328 32.02 -18.28 -28.40
CA ARG A 328 33.37 -17.99 -28.85
C ARG A 328 33.40 -17.24 -30.18
N GLN A 329 32.51 -17.55 -31.12
CA GLN A 329 32.35 -16.79 -32.37
C GLN A 329 31.96 -15.32 -32.11
N ALA A 330 31.08 -15.08 -31.14
CA ALA A 330 30.75 -13.71 -30.73
C ALA A 330 31.94 -13.01 -30.04
N MET A 331 32.71 -13.72 -29.21
CA MET A 331 33.92 -13.19 -28.57
C MET A 331 35.03 -12.86 -29.59
N MET A 332 35.16 -13.65 -30.66
CA MET A 332 36.12 -13.40 -31.74
C MET A 332 35.93 -12.03 -32.39
N GLN A 333 34.70 -11.51 -32.40
CA GLN A 333 34.39 -10.17 -32.89
C GLN A 333 34.95 -9.06 -31.99
N PHE A 334 35.47 -9.33 -30.80
CA PHE A 334 35.98 -8.29 -29.89
C PHE A 334 37.34 -8.66 -29.29
N VAL A 335 38.11 -9.47 -30.03
CA VAL A 335 39.49 -9.82 -29.66
C VAL A 335 40.38 -8.57 -29.68
N ASP A 336 40.20 -7.71 -30.69
CA ASP A 336 40.89 -6.42 -30.76
C ASP A 336 40.32 -5.44 -29.70
N PRO A 337 41.13 -4.99 -28.73
CA PRO A 337 40.65 -4.10 -27.67
C PRO A 337 40.17 -2.72 -28.17
N ASP A 338 40.62 -2.29 -29.36
CA ASP A 338 40.23 -1.00 -29.94
C ASP A 338 38.99 -1.10 -30.84
N GLN A 339 38.42 -2.29 -31.03
CA GLN A 339 37.18 -2.46 -31.78
C GLN A 339 36.01 -1.78 -31.07
N VAL A 340 35.26 -0.97 -31.83
CA VAL A 340 34.18 -0.12 -31.33
C VAL A 340 32.84 -0.74 -31.69
N ASP A 341 31.96 -0.89 -30.71
CA ASP A 341 30.56 -1.19 -30.95
C ASP A 341 29.75 0.11 -31.00
N VAL A 342 29.25 0.43 -32.20
CA VAL A 342 28.41 1.60 -32.48
C VAL A 342 26.96 1.15 -32.51
N ASP A 343 26.39 0.96 -31.32
CA ASP A 343 24.97 0.69 -31.14
C ASP A 343 24.26 1.97 -30.66
N PRO A 344 23.07 2.32 -31.21
CA PRO A 344 22.32 3.49 -30.78
C PRO A 344 21.84 3.43 -29.33
N SER A 345 21.89 2.25 -28.68
CA SER A 345 21.58 2.10 -27.24
C SER A 345 22.62 2.75 -26.32
N PHE A 346 23.87 2.93 -26.79
CA PHE A 346 24.95 3.49 -25.98
C PHE A 346 24.98 5.01 -26.02
N THR A 347 25.19 5.64 -24.87
CA THR A 347 25.18 7.11 -24.76
C THR A 347 26.17 7.62 -23.72
N THR A 348 26.73 8.81 -23.97
CA THR A 348 27.64 9.51 -23.04
C THR A 348 26.99 9.86 -21.70
N LEU A 349 25.66 9.97 -21.66
CA LEU A 349 24.91 10.39 -20.48
C LEU A 349 24.77 9.27 -19.44
N PHE A 350 24.73 8.01 -19.89
CA PHE A 350 24.36 6.88 -19.04
C PHE A 350 25.42 5.78 -18.96
N ASP A 351 26.33 5.70 -19.93
CA ASP A 351 27.38 4.68 -19.97
C ASP A 351 28.74 5.27 -19.54
N ASP A 352 29.33 4.73 -18.47
CA ASP A 352 30.66 5.13 -17.98
C ASP A 352 31.81 4.75 -18.92
N ASP A 353 31.61 3.73 -19.76
CA ASP A 353 32.59 3.17 -20.68
C ASP A 353 32.47 3.71 -22.12
N PHE A 354 31.61 4.72 -22.35
CA PHE A 354 31.41 5.33 -23.66
C PHE A 354 32.59 6.20 -24.11
N LYS A 355 33.11 5.94 -25.31
CA LYS A 355 34.22 6.71 -25.89
C LYS A 355 33.70 7.78 -26.86
N VAL A 356 33.67 9.04 -26.40
CA VAL A 356 33.14 10.21 -27.16
C VAL A 356 33.72 10.30 -28.58
N GLY A 357 35.03 10.12 -28.75
CA GLY A 357 35.69 10.24 -30.05
C GLY A 357 35.43 9.08 -31.03
N ALA A 358 34.95 7.93 -30.55
CA ALA A 358 34.65 6.75 -31.36
C ALA A 358 33.14 6.54 -31.58
N GLY A 359 32.29 7.21 -30.81
CA GLY A 359 30.84 7.11 -30.92
C GLY A 359 30.24 5.79 -30.40
N GLY A 360 30.96 5.08 -29.53
CA GLY A 360 30.54 3.77 -29.02
C GLY A 360 31.38 3.27 -27.86
N VAL A 361 31.23 1.99 -27.53
CA VAL A 361 31.92 1.33 -26.41
C VAL A 361 33.02 0.41 -26.94
N THR A 362 34.15 0.32 -26.24
CA THR A 362 35.28 -0.56 -26.60
C THR A 362 35.62 -1.49 -25.45
N LYS A 363 36.19 -2.67 -25.74
CA LYS A 363 36.69 -3.59 -24.71
C LYS A 363 37.71 -2.89 -23.79
N LYS A 364 38.54 -2.00 -24.34
CA LYS A 364 39.53 -1.22 -23.59
C LYS A 364 38.90 -0.28 -22.54
N THR A 365 37.89 0.49 -22.93
CA THR A 365 37.18 1.39 -21.99
C THR A 365 36.37 0.60 -20.97
N PHE A 366 35.73 -0.50 -21.38
CA PHE A 366 35.04 -1.40 -20.47
C PHE A 366 35.99 -2.00 -19.41
N THR A 367 37.15 -2.48 -19.82
CA THR A 367 38.16 -3.07 -18.91
C THR A 367 38.69 -2.02 -17.92
N PHE A 368 38.83 -0.76 -18.35
CA PHE A 368 39.23 0.33 -17.46
C PHE A 368 38.20 0.60 -16.35
N VAL A 369 36.90 0.52 -16.66
CA VAL A 369 35.82 0.81 -15.70
C VAL A 369 35.49 -0.39 -14.82
N TYR A 370 35.34 -1.57 -15.41
CA TYR A 370 34.83 -2.78 -14.72
C TYR A 370 35.91 -3.84 -14.44
N GLY A 371 37.14 -3.67 -14.91
CA GLY A 371 38.20 -4.67 -14.74
C GLY A 371 38.54 -4.97 -13.28
N SER A 372 38.54 -3.96 -12.39
CA SER A 372 38.76 -4.15 -10.95
C SER A 372 37.67 -5.03 -10.31
N TRP A 373 36.42 -4.88 -10.76
CA TRP A 373 35.28 -5.68 -10.31
C TRP A 373 35.35 -7.13 -10.80
N ILE A 374 35.70 -7.33 -12.08
CA ILE A 374 35.88 -8.66 -12.68
C ILE A 374 36.96 -9.44 -11.92
N ASN A 375 38.10 -8.78 -11.66
CA ASN A 375 39.21 -9.39 -10.94
C ASN A 375 38.83 -9.77 -9.50
N LEU A 376 38.11 -8.88 -8.80
CA LEU A 376 37.61 -9.18 -7.45
C LEU A 376 36.67 -10.40 -7.46
N CYS A 377 35.72 -10.44 -8.39
CA CYS A 377 34.78 -11.55 -8.51
C CYS A 377 35.46 -12.87 -8.84
N ASN A 378 36.48 -12.86 -9.72
CA ASN A 378 37.26 -14.05 -10.06
C ASN A 378 38.08 -14.55 -8.85
N ASN A 379 38.66 -13.62 -8.07
CA ASN A 379 39.47 -13.96 -6.89
C ASN A 379 38.63 -14.57 -5.75
N LYS A 380 37.38 -14.14 -5.57
CA LYS A 380 36.47 -14.71 -4.55
C LYS A 380 35.80 -16.03 -5.00
N ARG A 381 36.08 -16.54 -6.20
CA ARG A 381 35.58 -17.82 -6.70
C ARG A 381 36.31 -18.99 -6.05
N GLN A 382 35.62 -20.12 -5.85
CA GLN A 382 36.22 -21.35 -5.29
C GLN A 382 37.35 -21.90 -6.17
N ILE A 383 37.20 -21.79 -7.50
CA ILE A 383 38.20 -22.18 -8.50
C ILE A 383 38.44 -20.96 -9.39
N PRO A 384 39.49 -20.16 -9.13
CA PRO A 384 39.82 -19.02 -9.97
C PRO A 384 40.25 -19.52 -11.35
N LEU A 385 39.83 -18.80 -12.40
CA LEU A 385 40.30 -19.07 -13.76
C LEU A 385 41.80 -18.74 -13.84
N SER A 386 42.54 -19.50 -14.65
CA SER A 386 43.97 -19.27 -14.88
C SER A 386 44.20 -17.95 -15.64
N SER A 387 45.38 -17.35 -15.51
CA SER A 387 45.74 -16.08 -16.17
C SER A 387 45.61 -16.10 -17.69
N LEU A 388 45.65 -17.29 -18.32
CA LEU A 388 45.46 -17.47 -19.76
C LEU A 388 43.99 -17.35 -20.21
N GLN A 389 43.04 -17.48 -19.28
CA GLN A 389 41.60 -17.37 -19.52
C GLN A 389 41.02 -16.03 -19.03
N GLU A 390 41.85 -15.15 -18.46
CA GLU A 390 41.42 -13.83 -17.98
C GLU A 390 41.01 -12.92 -19.13
N ASP A 391 41.74 -12.93 -20.25
CA ASP A 391 41.36 -12.14 -21.44
C ASP A 391 40.05 -12.62 -22.07
N ASP A 392 39.83 -13.94 -22.09
CA ASP A 392 38.58 -14.55 -22.54
C ASP A 392 37.43 -14.20 -21.58
N LEU A 393 37.66 -14.23 -20.27
CA LEU A 393 36.68 -13.83 -19.26
C LEU A 393 36.27 -12.37 -19.41
N ILE A 394 37.23 -11.46 -19.59
CA ILE A 394 36.96 -10.03 -19.79
C ILE A 394 36.16 -9.82 -21.08
N THR A 395 36.51 -10.52 -22.15
CA THR A 395 35.79 -10.45 -23.44
C THR A 395 34.37 -10.98 -23.29
N PHE A 396 34.18 -12.07 -22.55
CA PHE A 396 32.87 -12.64 -22.25
C PHE A 396 31.99 -11.70 -21.42
N CYS A 397 32.54 -11.12 -20.34
CA CYS A 397 31.85 -10.10 -19.55
C CYS A 397 31.51 -8.85 -20.38
N PHE A 398 32.39 -8.48 -21.32
CA PHE A 398 32.14 -7.37 -22.23
C PHE A 398 30.93 -7.64 -23.13
N ILE A 399 30.88 -8.76 -23.85
CA ILE A 399 29.73 -9.09 -24.72
C ILE A 399 28.42 -9.24 -23.93
N LEU A 400 28.47 -9.75 -22.69
CA LEU A 400 27.31 -9.80 -21.81
C LEU A 400 26.81 -8.41 -21.39
N SER A 401 27.73 -7.47 -21.14
CA SER A 401 27.37 -6.08 -20.84
C SER A 401 26.68 -5.40 -22.03
N LEU A 402 27.09 -5.71 -23.25
CA LEU A 402 26.46 -5.19 -24.48
C LEU A 402 25.04 -5.77 -24.62
N LEU A 403 24.90 -7.08 -24.43
CA LEU A 403 23.60 -7.75 -24.46
C LEU A 403 22.62 -7.19 -23.41
N ALA A 404 23.07 -7.03 -22.16
CA ALA A 404 22.21 -6.50 -21.09
C ALA A 404 21.71 -5.08 -21.41
N ARG A 405 22.57 -4.24 -21.99
CA ARG A 405 22.21 -2.87 -22.41
C ARG A 405 21.28 -2.86 -23.63
N ARG A 406 21.56 -3.64 -24.66
CA ARG A 406 20.70 -3.74 -25.86
C ARG A 406 19.32 -4.28 -25.55
N THR A 407 19.23 -5.28 -24.69
CA THR A 407 17.93 -5.83 -24.26
C THR A 407 17.12 -4.81 -23.46
N LEU A 408 17.79 -3.97 -22.65
CA LEU A 408 17.17 -2.84 -21.95
C LEU A 408 16.62 -1.79 -22.93
N PHE A 409 17.36 -1.46 -23.99
CA PHE A 409 16.94 -0.44 -24.98
C PHE A 409 16.31 -1.02 -26.25
N SER A 410 15.82 -2.26 -26.20
CA SER A 410 15.30 -2.97 -27.38
C SER A 410 14.04 -2.35 -28.01
N SER A 411 13.32 -1.50 -27.27
CA SER A 411 12.17 -0.75 -27.78
C SER A 411 12.52 0.62 -28.38
N LEU A 412 13.79 1.03 -28.37
CA LEU A 412 14.21 2.32 -28.88
C LEU A 412 14.10 2.34 -30.43
N PRO A 413 13.33 3.26 -31.03
CA PRO A 413 13.29 3.39 -32.48
C PRO A 413 14.68 3.82 -33.00
N SER A 414 15.12 3.20 -34.10
CA SER A 414 16.45 3.32 -34.71
C SER A 414 16.78 4.69 -35.32
N HIS A 415 16.04 5.75 -34.99
CA HIS A 415 16.25 7.10 -35.53
C HIS A 415 17.08 7.97 -34.56
N HIS A 416 18.16 8.55 -35.10
CA HIS A 416 19.26 9.25 -34.41
C HIS A 416 18.92 10.55 -33.65
N THR A 417 17.65 10.86 -33.41
CA THR A 417 17.25 12.01 -32.57
C THR A 417 16.20 11.56 -31.59
N VAL A 418 16.64 10.88 -30.54
CA VAL A 418 15.79 10.52 -29.42
C VAL A 418 15.65 11.75 -28.53
N LEU A 419 14.45 12.33 -28.49
CA LEU A 419 14.11 13.30 -27.45
C LEU A 419 14.33 12.64 -26.09
N LEU A 420 14.87 13.39 -25.14
CA LEU A 420 15.26 12.87 -23.83
C LEU A 420 14.10 12.24 -23.05
N GLU A 421 12.89 12.74 -23.28
CA GLU A 421 11.64 12.17 -22.76
C GLU A 421 11.35 10.78 -23.33
N ILE A 422 11.56 10.58 -24.64
CA ILE A 422 11.39 9.28 -25.31
C ILE A 422 12.42 8.26 -24.79
N TYR A 423 13.63 8.72 -24.45
CA TYR A 423 14.63 7.86 -23.83
C TYR A 423 14.20 7.38 -22.43
N HIS A 424 13.59 8.26 -21.63
CA HIS A 424 13.10 7.92 -20.29
C HIS A 424 11.98 6.88 -20.32
N GLU A 425 10.96 7.09 -21.16
CA GLU A 425 9.85 6.15 -21.28
C GLU A 425 10.33 4.76 -21.74
N ASN A 426 11.26 4.73 -22.71
CA ASN A 426 11.85 3.48 -23.18
C ASN A 426 12.74 2.80 -22.14
N PHE A 427 13.50 3.55 -21.36
CA PHE A 427 14.32 3.00 -20.28
C PHE A 427 13.45 2.27 -19.24
N VAL A 428 12.37 2.91 -18.79
CA VAL A 428 11.40 2.33 -17.86
C VAL A 428 10.74 1.09 -18.46
N HIS A 429 10.27 1.21 -19.70
CA HIS A 429 9.60 0.11 -20.41
C HIS A 429 10.56 -1.09 -20.61
N GLY A 430 11.83 -0.82 -20.89
CA GLY A 430 12.90 -1.81 -20.98
C GLY A 430 13.10 -2.58 -19.68
N PHE A 431 13.25 -1.87 -18.56
CA PHE A 431 13.33 -2.49 -17.23
C PHE A 431 12.10 -3.34 -16.96
N TYR A 432 10.89 -2.81 -17.19
CA TYR A 432 9.64 -3.55 -16.98
C TYR A 432 9.57 -4.84 -17.81
N SER A 433 9.98 -4.78 -19.09
CA SER A 433 10.02 -5.93 -20.00
C SER A 433 10.99 -7.01 -19.51
N LEU A 434 12.20 -6.60 -19.10
CA LEU A 434 13.20 -7.51 -18.53
C LEU A 434 12.73 -8.15 -17.22
N PHE A 435 12.02 -7.41 -16.37
CA PHE A 435 11.42 -7.93 -15.14
C PHE A 435 10.37 -9.00 -15.40
N LYS A 436 9.55 -8.79 -16.44
CA LYS A 436 8.56 -9.75 -16.91
C LYS A 436 9.20 -11.00 -17.54
N GLY A 437 10.47 -10.91 -17.95
CA GLY A 437 11.19 -11.96 -18.66
C GLY A 437 10.98 -11.92 -20.17
N ASP A 438 10.48 -10.81 -20.71
CA ASP A 438 10.30 -10.58 -22.13
C ASP A 438 11.61 -10.05 -22.73
N PHE A 439 12.50 -10.96 -23.16
CA PHE A 439 13.77 -10.61 -23.78
C PHE A 439 13.60 -10.38 -25.29
N ARG A 440 13.84 -9.14 -25.76
CA ARG A 440 13.92 -8.80 -27.19
C ARG A 440 15.38 -8.65 -27.56
N LEU A 441 15.93 -9.67 -28.23
CA LEU A 441 17.33 -9.69 -28.64
C LEU A 441 17.49 -9.07 -30.03
N ALA A 442 18.59 -8.32 -30.22
CA ALA A 442 19.00 -7.88 -31.55
C ALA A 442 19.64 -9.04 -32.32
N HIS A 443 19.65 -8.95 -33.65
CA HIS A 443 20.29 -9.97 -34.51
C HIS A 443 21.77 -10.19 -34.16
N LYS A 444 22.45 -9.16 -33.64
CA LYS A 444 23.85 -9.26 -33.19
C LYS A 444 24.03 -10.12 -31.94
N ASP A 445 22.97 -10.32 -31.16
CA ASP A 445 23.00 -11.02 -29.88
C ASP A 445 22.36 -12.42 -29.93
N GLU A 446 22.16 -12.98 -31.13
CA GLU A 446 21.58 -14.33 -31.32
C GLU A 446 22.41 -15.44 -30.66
N TRP A 447 23.71 -15.20 -30.45
CA TRP A 447 24.60 -16.10 -29.72
C TRP A 447 24.09 -16.42 -28.30
N ALA A 448 23.26 -15.56 -27.70
CA ALA A 448 22.67 -15.80 -26.39
C ALA A 448 21.59 -16.90 -26.38
N PHE A 449 21.04 -17.27 -27.55
CA PHE A 449 20.14 -18.42 -27.66
C PHE A 449 20.87 -19.76 -27.53
N ALA A 450 22.20 -19.78 -27.61
CA ALA A 450 23.00 -20.97 -27.34
C ALA A 450 22.69 -21.57 -25.96
N ASP A 451 22.38 -20.73 -24.98
CA ASP A 451 21.92 -21.14 -23.66
C ASP A 451 20.99 -20.09 -23.04
N MET A 452 19.69 -20.39 -22.99
CA MET A 452 18.68 -19.51 -22.37
C MET A 452 18.91 -19.28 -20.86
N SER A 453 19.74 -20.10 -20.21
CA SER A 453 20.11 -19.90 -18.81
C SER A 453 20.89 -18.60 -18.61
N LEU A 454 21.63 -18.10 -19.61
CA LEU A 454 22.29 -16.79 -19.58
C LEU A 454 21.27 -15.66 -19.38
N LEU A 455 20.18 -15.67 -20.13
CA LEU A 455 19.15 -14.63 -20.02
C LEU A 455 18.41 -14.69 -18.68
N LYS A 456 18.03 -15.90 -18.25
CA LYS A 456 17.21 -16.07 -17.03
C LYS A 456 18.01 -15.94 -15.74
N ASN A 457 19.15 -16.61 -15.65
CA ASN A 457 19.91 -16.73 -14.40
C ASN A 457 20.96 -15.62 -14.23
N VAL A 458 21.40 -14.99 -15.34
CA VAL A 458 22.40 -13.91 -15.30
C VAL A 458 21.74 -12.57 -15.55
N VAL A 459 21.12 -12.36 -16.72
CA VAL A 459 20.60 -11.04 -17.11
C VAL A 459 19.38 -10.64 -16.29
N ALA A 460 18.33 -11.48 -16.23
CA ALA A 460 17.13 -11.20 -15.44
C ALA A 460 17.43 -11.03 -13.95
N GLN A 461 18.32 -11.87 -13.43
CA GLN A 461 18.72 -11.81 -12.02
C GLN A 461 19.56 -10.56 -11.73
N GLY A 462 20.48 -10.19 -12.64
CA GLY A 462 21.26 -8.96 -12.55
C GLY A 462 20.38 -7.71 -12.54
N VAL A 463 19.35 -7.66 -13.40
CA VAL A 463 18.36 -6.57 -13.45
C VAL A 463 17.54 -6.46 -12.15
N ARG A 464 17.14 -7.61 -11.58
CA ARG A 464 16.44 -7.65 -10.29
C ARG A 464 17.32 -7.14 -9.16
N MET A 465 18.56 -7.60 -9.13
CA MET A 465 19.52 -7.20 -8.11
C MET A 465 19.88 -5.73 -8.24
N SER A 466 20.03 -5.18 -9.45
CA SER A 466 20.33 -3.76 -9.62
C SER A 466 19.23 -2.85 -9.09
N LEU A 467 17.95 -3.23 -9.24
CA LEU A 467 16.86 -2.47 -8.60
C LEU A 467 16.92 -2.57 -7.08
N LYS A 468 17.18 -3.76 -6.53
CA LYS A 468 17.32 -3.95 -5.08
C LYS A 468 18.45 -3.07 -4.52
N LEU A 469 19.65 -3.17 -5.10
CA LEU A 469 20.80 -2.36 -4.70
C LEU A 469 20.54 -0.85 -4.86
N ASN A 470 19.82 -0.45 -5.91
CA ASN A 470 19.44 0.94 -6.09
C ASN A 470 18.46 1.41 -5.00
N GLN A 471 17.53 0.55 -4.57
CA GLN A 471 16.62 0.83 -3.44
C GLN A 471 17.38 0.93 -2.12
N ASP A 472 18.25 -0.04 -1.84
CA ASP A 472 19.07 -0.07 -0.62
C ASP A 472 19.99 1.16 -0.55
N SER A 473 20.45 1.65 -1.70
CA SER A 473 21.27 2.86 -1.76
C SER A 473 20.58 4.14 -1.28
N PHE A 474 19.25 4.22 -1.31
CA PHE A 474 18.53 5.37 -0.75
C PHE A 474 18.54 5.36 0.78
N LEU A 475 18.74 4.20 1.39
CA LEU A 475 18.90 4.06 2.85
C LEU A 475 20.34 4.40 3.24
N GLU A 476 21.33 3.95 2.46
CA GLU A 476 22.76 4.12 2.75
C GLU A 476 23.57 4.54 1.50
N MET A 477 23.61 5.85 1.23
CA MET A 477 24.16 6.42 -0.02
C MET A 477 25.67 6.19 -0.23
N SER A 478 26.46 5.95 0.82
CA SER A 478 27.93 5.92 0.75
C SER A 478 28.57 4.54 0.54
N GLU A 479 27.81 3.43 0.59
CA GLU A 479 28.41 2.09 0.72
C GLU A 479 28.80 1.45 -0.62
N TYR A 480 28.10 1.77 -1.71
CA TYR A 480 28.25 1.08 -3.00
C TYR A 480 29.38 1.61 -3.91
N LEU A 481 30.24 2.49 -3.40
CA LEU A 481 31.50 2.86 -4.06
C LEU A 481 32.61 1.83 -3.80
N ASP A 482 32.51 1.09 -2.69
CA ASP A 482 33.44 0.02 -2.35
C ASP A 482 33.02 -1.29 -3.04
N ASN A 483 33.91 -1.83 -3.86
CA ASN A 483 33.66 -3.09 -4.55
C ASN A 483 33.64 -4.27 -3.55
N GLU A 484 34.29 -4.21 -2.40
CA GLU A 484 34.24 -5.34 -1.44
C GLU A 484 32.86 -5.46 -0.78
N LYS A 485 32.31 -4.34 -0.31
CA LYS A 485 30.95 -4.29 0.26
C LYS A 485 29.88 -4.68 -0.75
N LEU A 486 29.98 -4.13 -1.98
CA LEU A 486 29.05 -4.47 -3.05
C LEU A 486 29.02 -5.97 -3.35
N TYR A 487 30.17 -6.66 -3.27
CA TYR A 487 30.22 -8.11 -3.45
C TYR A 487 29.49 -8.87 -2.35
N ASP A 488 29.58 -8.40 -1.11
CA ASP A 488 28.97 -9.08 0.03
C ASP A 488 27.45 -8.83 0.11
N ASP A 489 26.95 -7.74 -0.49
CA ASP A 489 25.52 -7.38 -0.56
C ASP A 489 24.74 -8.06 -1.71
N ILE A 490 25.44 -8.48 -2.77
CA ILE A 490 24.87 -9.22 -3.93
C ILE A 490 24.74 -10.71 -3.60
#